data_AF-A0A359KKK9-F1
#
_entry.id   AF-A0A359KKK9-F1
#
_cell.length_a   1.000
_cell.length_b   1.000
_cell.length_c   1.000
_cell.angle_alpha   90.00
_cell.angle_beta   90.00
_cell.angle_gamma   90.00
#
_symmetry.space_group_name_H-M   'P 1'
#
loop_
_entity.id
_entity.type
_entity.pdbx_description
1 polymer ?
#
loop_
_entity_poly.entity_id
_entity_poly.type
_entity_poly.pdbx_seq_one_letter_code
_entity_poly.pdbx_strand_id
1 'polypeptide(L)' 'MVAAVELIRERHGCREIILGVTEGNKVAERLYESVGFHRTGEIDAGEAIMRLDLEQATTERQD' A
#
# COMPACT_ATOMS: atom_id res chain seq x y z
N MET A 1 -5.60 -8.29 -5.10
CA MET A 1 -4.68 -7.29 -4.49
C MET A 1 -3.87 -7.91 -3.36
N VAL A 2 -4.50 -8.46 -2.32
CA VAL A 2 -3.82 -9.07 -1.14
C VAL A 2 -2.69 -10.03 -1.51
N ALA A 3 -2.95 -11.03 -2.37
CA ALA A 3 -1.94 -11.99 -2.79
C ALA A 3 -0.71 -11.35 -3.50
N ALA A 4 -0.90 -10.21 -4.20
CA ALA A 4 0.21 -9.51 -4.83
C ALA A 4 1.06 -8.75 -3.79
N VAL A 5 0.43 -8.14 -2.79
CA VAL A 5 1.11 -7.48 -1.66
C VAL A 5 1.90 -8.50 -0.85
N GLU A 6 1.33 -9.67 -0.55
CA GLU A 6 2.01 -10.76 0.16
C GLU A 6 3.22 -11.25 -0.64
N LEU A 7 3.06 -11.48 -1.94
CA LEU A 7 4.16 -11.89 -2.82
C LEU A 7 5.30 -10.85 -2.84
N ILE A 8 4.96 -9.56 -2.91
CA ILE A 8 5.95 -8.48 -2.87
C ILE A 8 6.67 -8.50 -1.52
N ARG A 9 5.94 -8.59 -0.41
CA ARG A 9 6.50 -8.62 0.95
C ARG A 9 7.44 -9.81 1.18
N GLU A 10 7.11 -10.98 0.66
CA GLU A 10 7.89 -12.21 0.85
C GLU A 10 9.13 -12.28 -0.03
N ARG A 11 9.05 -11.77 -1.27
CA ARG A 11 10.11 -11.95 -2.27
C ARG A 11 11.00 -10.74 -2.47
N HIS A 12 10.50 -9.57 -2.09
CA HIS A 12 11.22 -8.33 -2.24
C HIS A 12 11.30 -7.66 -0.87
N GLY A 13 12.52 -7.37 -0.40
CA GLY A 13 12.76 -6.61 0.83
C GLY A 13 12.37 -5.13 0.69
N CYS A 14 11.18 -4.87 0.13
CA CYS A 14 10.63 -3.56 -0.09
C CYS A 14 10.10 -3.00 1.23
N ARG A 15 10.41 -1.73 1.50
CA ARG A 15 9.93 -1.03 2.70
C ARG A 15 8.49 -0.52 2.55
N GLU A 16 8.08 -0.29 1.31
CA GLU A 16 6.78 0.27 0.97
C GLU A 16 6.34 -0.18 -0.43
N ILE A 17 5.04 -0.06 -0.70
CA ILE A 17 4.44 -0.13 -2.03
C ILE A 17 3.74 1.20 -2.30
N ILE A 18 4.00 1.77 -3.47
CA ILE A 18 3.41 3.04 -3.93
C ILE A 18 2.58 2.76 -5.19
N LEU A 19 1.40 3.35 -5.28
CA LEU A 19 0.55 3.29 -6.47
C LEU A 19 -0.14 4.63 -6.73
N GLY A 20 -0.50 4.87 -7.99
CA GLY A 20 -1.40 5.95 -8.39
C GLY A 20 -2.85 5.46 -8.50
N VAL A 21 -3.79 6.34 -8.18
CA VAL A 21 -5.22 6.15 -8.43
C VAL A 21 -5.83 7.40 -9.05
N THR A 22 -6.63 7.24 -10.11
CA THR A 22 -7.38 8.36 -10.69
C THR A 22 -8.20 9.09 -9.62
N GLU A 23 -8.06 10.41 -9.55
CA GLU A 23 -8.77 11.22 -8.55
C GLU A 23 -10.30 11.02 -8.67
N GLY A 24 -10.95 10.78 -7.53
CA GLY A 24 -12.40 10.55 -7.48
C GLY A 24 -12.82 9.11 -7.78
N ASN A 25 -11.90 8.19 -8.11
CA ASN A 25 -12.20 6.76 -8.22
C ASN A 25 -12.38 6.12 -6.83
N LYS A 26 -13.53 6.41 -6.20
CA LYS A 26 -13.85 5.98 -4.84
C LYS A 26 -13.90 4.46 -4.64
N VAL A 27 -14.13 3.70 -5.71
CA VAL A 27 -14.12 2.23 -5.65
C VAL A 27 -12.69 1.72 -5.50
N ALA A 28 -11.76 2.22 -6.31
CA ALA A 28 -10.35 1.84 -6.22
C ALA A 28 -9.73 2.32 -4.90
N GLU A 29 -10.00 3.57 -4.49
CA GLU A 29 -9.54 4.11 -3.19
C GLU A 29 -9.93 3.17 -2.03
N ARG A 30 -11.21 2.78 -1.93
CA ARG A 30 -11.69 1.87 -0.87
C ARG A 30 -11.06 0.49 -0.93
N LEU A 31 -10.84 -0.04 -2.14
CA LEU A 31 -10.17 -1.33 -2.32
C LEU A 31 -8.74 -1.26 -1.76
N TYR A 32 -8.01 -0.20 -2.08
CA TYR A 32 -6.63 -0.02 -1.63
C TYR A 32 -6.57 0.23 -0.12
N GLU A 33 -7.45 1.07 0.41
CA GLU A 33 -7.61 1.30 1.85
C GLU A 33 -7.88 0.01 2.63
N SER A 34 -8.71 -0.89 2.09
CA SER A 34 -9.01 -2.20 2.72
C SER A 34 -7.79 -3.12 2.87
N VAL A 35 -6.74 -2.87 2.09
CA VAL A 35 -5.47 -3.62 2.13
C VAL A 35 -4.42 -2.88 2.99
N GLY A 36 -4.73 -1.68 3.49
CA GLY A 36 -3.85 -0.88 4.35
C GLY A 36 -3.14 0.27 3.63
N PHE A 37 -3.46 0.53 2.35
CA PHE A 37 -2.93 1.73 1.69
C PHE A 37 -3.56 2.99 2.29
N HIS A 38 -2.79 4.06 2.39
CA HIS A 38 -3.26 5.37 2.81
C HIS A 38 -2.91 6.43 1.76
N ARG A 39 -3.72 7.49 1.68
CA ARG A 39 -3.40 8.64 0.82
C ARG A 39 -2.22 9.41 1.38
N THR A 40 -1.32 9.83 0.48
CA THR A 40 -0.15 10.64 0.83
C THR A 40 -0.42 12.15 0.75
N GLY A 41 -1.45 12.54 0.00
CA GLY A 41 -1.70 13.94 -0.39
C GLY A 41 -0.93 14.38 -1.63
N GLU A 42 -0.04 13.52 -2.16
CA GLU A 42 0.69 13.77 -3.40
C GLU A 42 -0.17 13.43 -4.63
N ILE A 43 -0.01 14.22 -5.69
CA ILE A 43 -0.56 13.97 -7.02
C ILE A 43 0.62 13.85 -7.99
N ASP A 44 0.69 12.75 -8.73
CA ASP A 44 1.70 12.54 -9.78
C ASP A 44 1.01 12.10 -11.08
N ALA A 45 1.41 12.70 -12.20
CA ALA A 45 0.80 12.47 -13.52
C ALA A 45 -0.76 12.55 -13.55
N GLY A 46 -1.38 13.32 -12.65
CA GLY A 46 -2.84 13.44 -12.53
C GLY A 46 -3.51 12.34 -11.71
N GLU A 47 -2.73 11.48 -11.05
CA GLU A 47 -3.21 10.43 -10.15
C GLU A 47 -2.87 10.76 -8.70
N ALA A 48 -3.80 10.47 -7.79
CA ALA A 48 -3.54 10.54 -6.36
C ALA A 48 -2.64 9.38 -5.93
N ILE A 49 -1.58 9.68 -5.19
CA ILE A 49 -0.64 8.67 -4.73
C ILE A 49 -1.10 8.06 -3.40
N MET A 50 -1.12 6.74 -3.34
CA MET A 50 -1.37 5.96 -2.12
C MET A 50 -0.16 5.08 -1.78
N ARG A 51 0.10 4.93 -0.48
CA ARG A 51 1.25 4.20 0.06
C ARG A 51 0.80 3.10 1.01
N LEU A 52 1.46 1.94 0.94
CA LEU A 52 1.38 0.89 1.95
C LEU A 52 2.78 0.67 2.53
N ASP A 53 2.94 0.89 3.82
CA ASP A 53 4.19 0.60 4.53
C ASP A 53 4.27 -0.89 4.84
N LEU A 54 5.37 -1.53 4.47
CA LEU A 54 5.64 -2.96 4.70
C LEU A 54 6.57 -3.18 5.90
N GLU A 55 7.24 -2.14 6.39
CA GLU A 55 8.06 -2.17 7.62
C GLU A 55 7.20 -2.15 8.88
N GLN A 56 6.32 -3.14 9.11
CA GLN A 56 5.74 -3.42 10.43
C GLN A 56 5.34 -4.91 10.56
N ALA A 57 6.30 -5.73 11.01
CA ALA A 57 6.05 -6.95 11.80
C ALA A 57 7.35 -7.45 12.46
N THR A 58 8.03 -6.60 13.23
CA THR A 58 8.77 -7.08 14.42
C THR A 58 7.84 -6.93 15.61
N THR A 59 6.81 -7.79 15.67
CA THR A 59 6.20 -8.12 16.96
C THR A 59 7.06 -9.22 17.55
N GLU A 60 7.70 -8.86 18.64
CA GLU A 60 8.50 -9.69 19.54
C GLU A 60 7.88 -11.09 19.69
N ARG A 61 8.62 -12.13 19.26
CA ARG A 61 8.51 -13.42 19.95
C ARG A 61 9.17 -13.19 21.30
N GLN A 62 8.37 -12.97 22.34
CA GLN A 62 8.82 -13.23 23.70
C GLN A 62 8.55 -14.72 23.99
N ASP A 63 9.60 -15.35 24.47
CA ASP A 63 9.76 -16.77 24.80
C ASP A 63 8.82 -17.25 25.93
#